data_AF-A0A545SKQ5-F1
#
_entry.id   AF-A0A545SKQ5-F1
#
_cell.length_a   1.000
_cell.length_b   1.000
_cell.length_c   1.000
_cell.angle_alpha   90.00
_cell.angle_beta   90.00
_cell.angle_gamma   90.00
#
_symmetry.space_group_name_H-M   'P 1'
#
loop_
_entity.id
_entity.type
_entity.pdbx_description
1 polymer ?
#
loop_
_entity_poly.entity_id
_entity_poly.type
_entity_poly.pdbx_seq_one_letter_code
_entity_poly.pdbx_strand_id
1 'polypeptide(L)'
;MLQQIIILLAIFISPQVFATDIPSSARAERSIASVEAVLRKGLSGKGLEYGSPIFIRIFKDPGVLEVWIESDNGAFVNFKNYDICTFSGNLGPKLKEGDNQSPEGFYFVNSGRLNPW
;
A
#
# COMPACT_ATOMS: atom_id res chain seq x y z
N MET A 1 41.07 -23.25 9.80
CA MET A 1 40.25 -24.25 9.10
C MET A 1 38.80 -24.22 9.58
N LEU A 2 38.50 -24.59 10.83
CA LEU A 2 37.11 -24.63 11.36
C LEU A 2 36.42 -23.26 11.39
N GLN A 3 37.14 -22.19 11.75
CA GLN A 3 36.59 -20.83 11.85
C GLN A 3 36.29 -20.18 10.48
N GLN A 4 37.02 -20.56 9.43
CA GLN A 4 36.73 -20.12 8.06
C GLN A 4 35.48 -20.84 7.50
N ILE A 5 35.26 -22.10 7.88
CA ILE A 5 34.06 -22.87 7.51
C ILE A 5 32.80 -22.28 8.17
N ILE A 6 32.88 -21.83 9.43
CA ILE A 6 31.75 -21.19 10.14
C ILE A 6 31.36 -19.84 9.48
N ILE A 7 32.33 -19.04 9.03
CA ILE A 7 32.07 -17.77 8.33
C ILE A 7 31.44 -18.01 6.95
N LEU A 8 31.86 -19.05 6.22
CA LEU A 8 31.28 -19.45 4.93
C LEU A 8 29.84 -19.99 5.06
N LEU A 9 29.53 -20.71 6.14
CA LEU A 9 28.17 -21.19 6.45
C LEU A 9 27.23 -20.05 6.86
N ALA A 10 27.71 -19.00 7.52
CA ALA A 10 26.90 -17.86 7.94
C ALA A 10 26.42 -16.98 6.77
N ILE A 11 27.12 -16.96 5.63
CA ILE A 11 26.74 -16.17 4.45
C ILE A 11 25.51 -16.77 3.73
N PHE A 12 25.27 -18.08 3.87
CA PHE A 12 24.15 -18.77 3.21
C PHE A 12 22.82 -18.71 3.98
N ILE A 13 22.81 -18.20 5.22
CA ILE A 13 21.59 -18.03 6.04
C ILE A 13 21.15 -16.55 6.05
N SER A 14 21.34 -15.84 4.95
CA SER A 14 20.64 -14.57 4.76
C SER A 14 19.17 -14.88 4.48
N PRO A 15 18.21 -14.28 5.20
CA PRO A 15 16.81 -14.42 4.86
C PRO A 15 16.61 -13.86 3.45
N GLN A 16 16.29 -14.75 2.51
CA GLN A 16 15.84 -14.36 1.19
C GLN A 16 14.51 -13.62 1.40
N VAL A 17 14.56 -12.28 1.36
CA VAL A 17 13.36 -11.46 1.25
C VAL A 17 12.83 -11.73 -0.15
N PHE A 18 11.89 -12.67 -0.27
CA PHE A 18 11.18 -12.88 -1.52
C PHE A 18 10.45 -11.59 -1.85
N ALA A 19 10.91 -10.90 -2.90
CA ALA A 19 10.16 -9.82 -3.49
C ALA A 19 8.76 -10.37 -3.82
N THR A 20 7.73 -9.76 -3.25
CA THR A 20 6.37 -10.16 -3.52
C THR A 20 6.03 -9.72 -4.94
N ASP A 21 5.77 -10.67 -5.84
CA ASP A 21 5.33 -10.34 -7.19
C ASP A 21 4.00 -9.59 -7.10
N ILE A 22 3.99 -8.36 -7.62
CA ILE A 22 2.78 -7.53 -7.72
C ILE A 22 2.13 -7.85 -9.06
N PRO A 23 0.88 -8.37 -9.10
CA PRO A 23 0.17 -8.59 -10.34
C PRO A 23 0.15 -7.32 -11.19
N SER A 24 0.51 -7.46 -12.47
CA SER A 24 0.65 -6.35 -13.40
C SER A 24 -0.12 -6.61 -14.69
N SER A 25 -0.38 -5.54 -15.43
CA SER A 25 -0.95 -5.55 -16.77
C SER A 25 -0.38 -4.37 -17.56
N ALA A 26 -0.54 -4.37 -18.89
CA ALA A 26 -0.15 -3.23 -19.72
C ALA A 26 -0.85 -1.92 -19.29
N ARG A 27 -2.06 -1.99 -18.71
CA ARG A 27 -2.76 -0.83 -18.17
C ARG A 27 -2.10 -0.35 -16.87
N ALA A 28 -1.79 -1.27 -15.96
CA ALA A 28 -1.14 -0.94 -14.70
C ALA A 28 0.26 -0.33 -14.93
N GLU A 29 1.05 -0.90 -15.84
CA GLU A 29 2.38 -0.40 -16.20
C GLU A 29 2.35 1.02 -16.76
N ARG A 30 1.41 1.30 -17.69
CA ARG A 30 1.23 2.66 -18.23
C ARG A 30 0.82 3.64 -17.14
N SER A 31 -0.07 3.23 -16.24
CA SER A 31 -0.49 4.06 -15.11
C SER A 31 0.72 4.41 -14.24
N ILE A 32 1.51 3.42 -13.82
CA ILE A 32 2.72 3.59 -13.01
C ILE A 32 3.69 4.54 -13.72
N ALA A 33 4.04 4.26 -14.98
CA ALA A 33 4.98 5.07 -15.75
C ALA A 33 4.53 6.54 -15.87
N SER A 34 3.22 6.79 -15.93
CA SER A 34 2.68 8.15 -16.04
C SER A 34 2.76 8.98 -14.75
N VAL A 35 2.78 8.34 -13.58
CA VAL A 35 2.70 9.03 -12.28
C VAL A 35 3.96 8.92 -11.45
N GLU A 36 4.82 7.95 -11.72
CA GLU A 36 5.96 7.59 -10.86
C GLU A 36 6.88 8.78 -10.56
N ALA A 37 7.30 9.53 -11.59
CA ALA A 37 8.19 10.68 -11.41
C ALA A 37 7.57 11.76 -10.50
N VAL A 38 6.27 12.01 -10.65
CA VAL A 38 5.54 12.98 -9.83
C VAL A 38 5.38 12.49 -8.39
N LEU A 39 5.06 11.20 -8.20
CA LEU A 39 4.94 10.59 -6.89
C LEU A 39 6.26 10.59 -6.14
N ARG A 40 7.35 10.15 -6.77
CA ARG A 40 8.70 10.15 -6.17
C ARG A 40 9.09 11.55 -5.69
N LYS A 41 8.86 12.58 -6.51
CA LYS A 41 9.12 13.97 -6.14
C LYS A 41 8.24 14.45 -4.98
N GLY A 42 6.95 14.10 -4.99
CA GLY A 42 6.01 14.50 -3.94
C GLY A 42 6.32 13.83 -2.59
N LEU A 43 6.69 12.55 -2.61
CA LEU A 43 7.06 11.78 -1.43
C LEU A 43 8.38 12.28 -0.84
N SER A 44 9.41 12.46 -1.68
CA SER A 44 10.71 12.94 -1.20
C SER A 44 10.63 14.34 -0.57
N GLY A 45 9.76 15.22 -1.08
CA GLY A 45 9.49 16.53 -0.47
C GLY A 45 8.90 16.47 0.95
N LYS A 46 8.40 15.31 1.38
CA LYS A 46 7.90 15.04 2.74
C LYS A 46 8.80 14.08 3.53
N GLY A 47 9.98 13.71 3.00
CA GLY A 47 10.85 12.71 3.62
C GLY A 47 10.25 11.30 3.60
N LEU A 48 9.47 10.97 2.55
CA LEU A 48 8.85 9.67 2.35
C LEU A 48 9.48 8.96 1.16
N GLU A 49 9.57 7.64 1.23
CA GLU A 49 10.13 6.80 0.17
C GLU A 49 9.04 6.17 -0.70
N TYR A 50 9.34 6.03 -1.99
CA TYR A 50 8.46 5.36 -2.95
C TYR A 50 8.58 3.85 -2.79
N GLY A 51 7.46 3.19 -2.52
CA GLY A 51 7.41 1.75 -2.22
C GLY A 51 7.27 1.44 -0.74
N SER A 52 7.33 2.45 0.14
CA SER A 52 7.06 2.29 1.57
C SER A 52 5.63 1.80 1.84
N PRO A 53 5.40 1.09 2.95
CA PRO A 53 4.06 0.67 3.36
C PRO A 53 3.04 1.80 3.41
N ILE A 54 1.84 1.50 2.95
CA ILE A 54 0.73 2.45 2.84
C ILE A 54 -0.36 2.07 3.82
N PHE A 55 -0.86 3.06 4.55
CA PHE A 55 -2.07 2.96 5.34
C PHE A 55 -3.13 3.93 4.79
N ILE A 56 -4.31 3.41 4.47
CA ILE A 56 -5.41 4.21 3.90
C ILE A 56 -6.52 4.31 4.95
N ARG A 57 -6.95 5.54 5.24
CA ARG A 57 -8.17 5.78 6.02
C ARG A 57 -9.26 6.30 5.09
N ILE A 58 -10.46 5.75 5.22
CA ILE A 58 -11.63 6.16 4.43
C ILE A 58 -12.73 6.52 5.41
N PHE A 59 -13.12 7.79 5.43
CA PHE A 59 -14.22 8.30 6.22
C PHE A 59 -15.41 8.53 5.28
N LYS A 60 -16.50 7.77 5.46
CA LYS A 60 -17.75 7.99 4.70
C LYS A 60 -18.36 9.36 5.01
N ASP A 61 -18.29 9.75 6.29
CA ASP A 61 -18.59 11.09 6.79
C ASP A 61 -17.35 11.54 7.58
N PRO A 62 -16.64 12.61 7.18
CA PRO A 62 -17.04 13.70 6.27
C PRO A 62 -16.81 13.46 4.77
N GLY A 63 -16.52 12.23 4.32
CA GLY A 63 -16.30 11.94 2.90
C GLY A 63 -14.87 12.21 2.46
N VAL A 64 -13.89 11.64 3.16
CA VAL A 64 -12.46 11.85 2.89
C VAL A 64 -11.70 10.52 2.84
N LEU A 65 -10.89 10.34 1.81
CA LEU A 65 -9.88 9.28 1.72
C LEU A 65 -8.51 9.88 1.99
N GLU A 66 -7.81 9.33 2.96
CA GLU A 66 -6.47 9.75 3.33
C GLU A 66 -5.45 8.67 3.02
N VAL A 67 -4.33 9.06 2.44
CA VAL A 67 -3.19 8.21 2.14
C VAL A 67 -2.05 8.56 3.08
N TRP A 68 -1.68 7.59 3.92
CA TRP A 68 -0.58 7.68 4.87
C TRP A 68 0.54 6.74 4.44
N ILE A 69 1.78 7.20 4.54
CA ILE A 69 2.97 6.45 4.11
C ILE A 69 3.89 6.31 5.31
N GLU A 70 4.42 5.11 5.52
CA GLU A 70 5.44 4.87 6.54
C GLU A 70 6.75 5.58 6.16
N SER A 71 7.28 6.37 7.09
CA SER A 71 8.60 6.97 7.00
C SER A 71 9.67 6.06 7.62
N ASP A 72 10.94 6.38 7.40
CA ASP A 72 12.09 5.55 7.83
C ASP A 72 12.15 5.29 9.35
N ASN A 73 11.46 6.09 10.16
CA ASN A 73 11.38 5.91 11.62
C ASN A 73 10.15 5.08 12.07
N GLY A 74 9.38 4.53 11.14
CA GLY A 74 8.16 3.75 11.39
C GLY A 74 6.90 4.58 11.64
N ALA A 75 6.99 5.91 11.64
CA ALA A 75 5.81 6.77 11.75
C ALA A 75 5.10 6.90 10.40
N PHE A 76 3.77 6.81 10.42
CA PHE A 76 2.93 7.08 9.25
C PHE A 76 2.67 8.58 9.13
N VAL A 77 3.01 9.14 7.97
CA VAL A 77 2.84 10.55 7.65
C VAL A 77 1.74 10.72 6.61
N ASN A 78 0.85 11.70 6.82
CA ASN A 78 -0.18 12.02 5.84
C ASN A 78 0.46 12.58 4.56
N PHE A 79 0.33 11.82 3.48
CA PHE A 79 0.84 12.19 2.17
C PHE A 79 -0.19 13.00 1.38
N LYS A 80 -1.42 12.49 1.29
CA LYS A 80 -2.46 13.08 0.44
C LYS A 80 -3.87 12.73 0.91
N ASN A 81 -4.77 13.70 0.77
CA ASN A 81 -6.20 13.52 1.00
C ASN A 81 -6.97 13.71 -0.31
N TYR A 82 -8.08 12.99 -0.46
CA TYR A 82 -8.99 13.08 -1.58
C TYR A 82 -10.43 13.19 -1.04
N ASP A 83 -11.19 14.13 -1.59
CA ASP A 83 -12.61 14.23 -1.31
C ASP A 83 -13.38 13.09 -2.00
N ILE A 84 -14.26 12.44 -1.25
CA ILE A 84 -15.13 11.37 -1.74
C ILE A 84 -16.43 12.00 -2.21
N CYS A 85 -16.68 11.95 -3.52
CA CYS A 85 -17.91 12.51 -4.10
C CYS A 85 -19.16 11.72 -3.72
N THR A 86 -19.04 10.40 -3.57
CA THR A 86 -20.16 9.50 -3.23
C THR A 86 -19.64 8.16 -2.72
N PHE A 87 -20.45 7.46 -1.93
CA PHE A 87 -20.23 6.09 -1.51
C PHE A 87 -21.55 5.31 -1.55
N SER A 88 -21.49 3.99 -1.73
CA SER A 88 -22.70 3.17 -1.78
C SER A 88 -23.36 3.05 -0.41
N GLY A 89 -24.66 3.31 -0.35
CA GLY A 89 -25.49 3.14 0.84
C GLY A 89 -25.49 4.34 1.78
N ASN A 90 -25.74 4.08 3.06
CA ASN A 90 -25.73 5.03 4.17
C ASN A 90 -24.55 4.75 5.13
N LEU A 91 -24.44 5.55 6.21
CA LEU A 91 -23.53 5.23 7.32
C LEU A 91 -23.91 3.89 7.97
N GLY A 92 -22.90 3.11 8.34
CA GLY A 92 -23.03 1.78 8.92
C GLY A 92 -22.42 0.67 8.05
N PRO A 93 -22.20 -0.51 8.64
CA PRO A 93 -21.50 -1.61 7.99
C PRO A 93 -22.34 -2.27 6.89
N LYS A 94 -21.65 -3.01 6.03
CA LYS A 94 -22.25 -3.98 5.12
C LYS A 94 -22.58 -5.26 5.89
N LEU A 95 -23.82 -5.76 5.79
CA LEU A 95 -24.29 -6.92 6.57
C LEU A 95 -24.59 -8.13 5.69
N LYS A 96 -24.92 -7.94 4.42
CA LYS A 96 -25.22 -9.03 3.50
C LYS A 96 -24.93 -8.68 2.04
N GLU A 97 -24.81 -9.69 1.20
CA GLU A 97 -24.74 -9.49 -0.24
C GLU A 97 -26.01 -8.79 -0.77
N GLY A 98 -25.84 -7.88 -1.73
CA GLY A 98 -26.95 -7.13 -2.34
C GLY A 98 -27.55 -5.99 -1.49
N ASP A 99 -27.05 -5.72 -0.29
CA ASP A 99 -27.55 -4.59 0.54
C ASP A 99 -27.13 -3.19 0.05
N ASN A 100 -26.33 -3.10 -1.02
CA ASN A 100 -25.78 -1.86 -1.60
C ASN A 100 -25.02 -0.97 -0.59
N GLN A 101 -24.55 -1.54 0.54
CA GLN A 101 -23.70 -0.85 1.50
C GLN A 101 -22.23 -1.04 1.15
N SER A 102 -21.47 0.05 1.18
CA SER A 102 -20.01 -0.01 1.29
C SER A 102 -19.62 -0.51 2.69
N PRO A 103 -18.62 -1.41 2.82
CA PRO A 103 -18.20 -1.94 4.12
C PRO A 103 -17.53 -0.88 5.02
N GLU A 104 -17.58 -1.12 6.33
CA GLU A 104 -16.85 -0.34 7.35
C GLU A 104 -16.07 -1.31 8.23
N GLY A 105 -14.79 -1.00 8.49
CA GLY A 105 -13.91 -1.85 9.28
C GLY A 105 -12.47 -1.80 8.77
N PHE A 106 -11.65 -2.73 9.27
CA PHE A 106 -10.25 -2.87 8.88
C PHE A 106 -10.09 -3.90 7.78
N TYR A 107 -9.45 -3.50 6.67
CA TYR A 107 -9.20 -4.35 5.52
C TYR A 107 -7.72 -4.34 5.17
N PHE A 108 -7.21 -5.48 4.74
CA PHE A 108 -5.83 -5.63 4.28
C PHE A 108 -5.80 -6.11 2.84
N VAL A 109 -5.09 -5.39 1.98
CA VAL A 109 -4.93 -5.73 0.56
C VAL A 109 -3.49 -6.14 0.33
N ASN A 110 -3.28 -7.43 0.07
CA ASN A 110 -1.97 -7.94 -0.39
C ASN A 110 -1.91 -7.95 -1.92
N SER A 111 -0.74 -8.27 -2.48
CA SER A 111 -0.53 -8.31 -3.93
C SER A 111 -1.55 -9.21 -4.66
N GLY A 112 -1.87 -10.38 -4.10
CA GLY A 112 -2.86 -11.31 -4.66
C GLY A 112 -4.32 -10.83 -4.64
N ARG A 113 -4.63 -9.73 -3.95
CA ARG A 113 -5.96 -9.10 -3.94
C ARG A 113 -6.09 -7.92 -4.90
N LEU A 114 -5.04 -7.60 -5.65
CA LEU A 114 -5.08 -6.58 -6.71
C LEU A 114 -5.76 -7.13 -7.96
N ASN A 115 -6.47 -6.27 -8.68
CA ASN A 115 -7.11 -6.59 -9.96
C ASN A 115 -6.60 -5.63 -11.06
N PRO A 116 -5.41 -5.87 -11.61
CA PRO A 116 -4.76 -4.93 -12.53
C PRO A 116 -5.29 -4.97 -13.97
N TRP A 117 -6.18 -5.89 -14.31
CA TRP A 117 -6.57 -6.22 -15.69
C TRP A 117 -7.50 -5.18 -16.34
#